data_AF-A0A6J6X627-F1
#
_entry.id   AF-A0A6J6X627-F1
#
_cell.length_a   1.000
_cell.length_b   1.000
_cell.length_c   1.000
_cell.angle_alpha   90.00
_cell.angle_beta   90.00
_cell.angle_gamma   90.00
#
_symmetry.space_group_name_H-M   'P 1'
#
loop_
_entity.id
_entity.type
_entity.pdbx_description
1 polymer ?
#
loop_
_entity_poly.entity_id
_entity_poly.type
_entity_poly.pdbx_seq_one_letter_code
_entity_poly.pdbx_strand_id
1 'polypeptide(L)'
;MQAVTASANNPSGLTNTWRTVAVVSWLLVFFAIIAIAVTSRNIGKPTWWLGPESNPSFMLLWALPFVAPIASIIAAIKFGHIASYVGFGSALLLGAIGAADINNTPGVALVECVIAVSSALIALATFAGRINQSV
;
A
#
# COMPACT_ATOMS: atom_id res chain seq x y z
N MET A 1 -25.56 2.49 34.94
CA MET A 1 -24.33 3.01 34.30
C MET A 1 -24.46 2.76 32.80
N GLN A 2 -25.23 3.61 32.13
CA GLN A 2 -24.75 4.57 31.11
C GLN A 2 -24.04 3.92 29.90
N ALA A 3 -24.79 3.98 28.78
CA ALA A 3 -24.35 4.00 27.39
C ALA A 3 -23.88 2.69 26.74
N VAL A 4 -24.84 1.76 26.55
CA VAL A 4 -24.88 0.86 25.38
C VAL A 4 -25.37 1.62 24.12
N THR A 5 -25.25 2.94 24.10
CA THR A 5 -25.80 3.83 23.07
C THR A 5 -24.74 4.81 22.58
N ALA A 6 -23.95 4.42 21.57
CA ALA A 6 -23.47 5.28 20.48
C ALA A 6 -22.37 4.57 19.65
N SER A 7 -22.77 3.64 18.79
CA SER A 7 -22.13 3.58 17.47
C SER A 7 -23.18 3.24 16.41
N ALA A 8 -24.36 3.86 16.53
CA ALA A 8 -25.19 4.12 15.37
C ALA A 8 -24.50 5.21 14.55
N ASN A 9 -24.47 5.03 13.23
CA ASN A 9 -24.02 5.98 12.19
C ASN A 9 -22.50 6.11 11.97
N ASN A 10 -21.97 5.20 11.15
CA ASN A 10 -21.17 5.64 10.00
C ASN A 10 -21.87 5.14 8.72
N PRO A 11 -22.81 5.89 8.13
CA PRO A 11 -23.65 5.41 7.03
C PRO A 11 -22.93 5.16 5.69
N SER A 12 -21.59 5.09 5.65
CA SER A 12 -20.83 4.97 4.38
C SER A 12 -19.35 4.55 4.49
N GLY A 13 -18.91 3.85 5.55
CA GLY A 13 -17.48 3.49 5.67
C GLY A 13 -17.12 2.28 6.52
N LEU A 14 -15.88 1.80 6.36
CA LEU A 14 -15.28 0.71 7.15
C LEU A 14 -15.46 0.93 8.66
N THR A 15 -15.76 -0.15 9.39
CA THR A 15 -15.82 -0.15 10.87
C THR A 15 -14.48 0.28 11.47
N ASN A 16 -14.48 0.74 12.73
CA ASN A 16 -13.25 1.12 13.41
C ASN A 16 -12.21 -0.02 13.43
N THR A 17 -12.64 -1.28 13.63
CA THR A 17 -11.75 -2.45 13.59
C THR A 17 -11.17 -2.67 12.19
N TRP A 18 -12.01 -2.71 11.15
CA TRP A 18 -11.56 -2.90 9.77
C TRP A 18 -10.68 -1.76 9.27
N ARG A 19 -10.97 -0.53 9.70
CA ARG A 19 -10.14 0.65 9.41
C ARG A 19 -8.74 0.49 9.99
N THR A 20 -8.62 0.06 11.25
CA THR A 20 -7.32 -0.19 11.88
C THR A 20 -6.55 -1.27 11.13
N VAL A 21 -7.19 -2.38 10.78
CA VAL A 21 -6.54 -3.46 10.00
C VAL A 21 -6.02 -2.92 8.67
N ALA A 22 -6.84 -2.18 7.92
CA ALA A 22 -6.42 -1.59 6.65
C ALA A 22 -5.24 -0.63 6.82
N VAL A 23 -5.29 0.28 7.79
CA VAL A 23 -4.20 1.23 8.05
C VAL A 23 -2.91 0.50 8.43
N VAL A 24 -2.98 -0.48 9.33
CA VAL A 24 -1.81 -1.27 9.76
C VAL A 24 -1.22 -2.04 8.57
N SER A 25 -2.05 -2.66 7.74
CA SER A 25 -1.60 -3.37 6.54
C SER A 25 -0.87 -2.44 5.55
N TRP A 26 -1.39 -1.23 5.32
CA TRP A 26 -0.72 -0.25 4.45
C TRP A 26 0.56 0.33 5.05
N LEU A 27 0.65 0.45 6.38
CA LEU A 27 1.90 0.80 7.06
C LEU A 27 2.95 -0.30 6.88
N LEU A 28 2.57 -1.58 6.96
CA LEU A 28 3.49 -2.68 6.69
C LEU A 28 4.01 -2.65 5.25
N VAL A 29 3.15 -2.35 4.27
CA VAL A 29 3.56 -2.14 2.87
C VAL A 29 4.55 -0.97 2.76
N PHE A 30 4.28 0.14 3.45
CA PHE A 30 5.20 1.29 3.49
C PHE A 30 6.59 0.89 4.01
N PHE A 31 6.67 0.15 5.12
CA PHE A 31 7.94 -0.34 5.66
C PHE A 31 8.62 -1.37 4.76
N ALA A 32 7.85 -2.22 4.08
CA ALA A 32 8.40 -3.19 3.12
C ALA A 32 9.10 -2.49 1.95
N ILE A 33 8.54 -1.38 1.44
CA ILE A 33 9.16 -0.56 0.39
C ILE A 33 10.50 0.03 0.88
N ILE A 34 10.56 0.53 2.12
CA ILE A 34 11.82 1.03 2.71
C ILE A 34 12.85 -0.10 2.80
N ALA A 35 12.43 -1.27 3.26
CA ALA A 35 13.32 -2.43 3.40
C ALA A 35 13.92 -2.84 2.05
N ILE A 36 13.14 -2.81 0.97
CA ILE A 36 13.65 -3.04 -0.40
C ILE A 36 14.63 -1.94 -0.81
N ALA A 37 14.32 -0.67 -0.56
CA ALA A 37 15.22 0.43 -0.91
C ALA A 37 16.60 0.27 -0.25
N VAL A 38 16.64 -0.12 1.02
CA VAL A 38 17.88 -0.38 1.75
C VAL A 38 18.57 -1.64 1.22
N THR A 39 17.82 -2.73 1.03
CA THR A 39 18.37 -4.03 0.59
C THR A 39 18.93 -3.95 -0.83
N SER A 40 18.24 -3.29 -1.76
CA SER A 40 18.65 -3.11 -3.15
C SER A 40 19.95 -2.31 -3.26
N ARG A 41 20.14 -1.28 -2.41
CA ARG A 41 21.41 -0.56 -2.29
C ARG A 41 22.54 -1.43 -1.74
N ASN A 42 22.27 -2.17 -0.66
CA ASN A 42 23.27 -3.06 -0.06
C ASN A 42 23.74 -4.16 -1.02
N ILE A 43 22.88 -4.62 -1.93
CA ILE A 43 23.21 -5.62 -2.97
C ILE A 43 23.87 -4.96 -4.20
N GLY A 44 23.98 -3.62 -4.23
CA GLY A 44 24.54 -2.87 -5.36
C GLY A 44 23.66 -2.90 -6.62
N LYS A 45 22.39 -3.26 -6.46
CA LYS A 45 21.38 -3.37 -7.52
C LYS A 45 20.16 -2.54 -7.16
N PRO A 46 20.27 -1.20 -7.16
CA PRO A 46 19.18 -0.32 -6.78
C PRO A 46 18.06 -0.36 -7.81
N THR A 47 16.83 -0.17 -7.34
CA THR A 47 15.64 -0.04 -8.17
C THR A 47 15.73 1.16 -9.11
N TRP A 48 15.07 1.11 -10.26
CA TRP A 48 15.11 2.18 -11.26
C TRP A 48 14.72 3.56 -10.70
N TRP A 49 13.77 3.59 -9.77
CA TRP A 49 13.25 4.81 -9.15
C TRP A 49 14.19 5.41 -8.08
N LEU A 50 15.10 4.60 -7.52
CA LEU A 50 16.08 5.02 -6.51
C LEU A 50 17.42 5.42 -7.15
N GLY A 51 17.84 4.69 -8.19
CA GLY A 51 19.08 4.91 -8.92
C GLY A 51 20.35 4.51 -8.16
N PRO A 52 21.49 4.33 -8.87
CA PRO A 52 22.81 4.07 -8.28
C PRO A 52 23.25 5.13 -7.28
N GLU A 53 24.00 4.75 -6.24
CA GLU A 53 24.56 5.74 -5.30
C GLU A 53 25.53 6.72 -5.98
N SER A 54 26.18 6.29 -7.07
CA SER A 54 27.06 7.12 -7.89
C SER A 54 26.32 8.11 -8.80
N ASN A 55 25.03 7.86 -9.10
CA ASN A 55 24.17 8.73 -9.90
C ASN A 55 22.72 8.56 -9.41
N PRO A 56 22.34 9.21 -8.29
CA PRO A 56 21.03 9.01 -7.69
C PRO A 56 19.91 9.48 -8.63
N SER A 57 18.82 8.73 -8.70
CA SER A 57 17.64 9.13 -9.45
C SER A 57 17.01 10.39 -8.87
N PHE A 58 16.27 11.13 -9.70
CA PHE A 58 15.61 12.37 -9.31
C PHE A 58 14.73 12.19 -8.07
N MET A 59 14.80 13.14 -7.14
CA MET A 59 14.27 13.02 -5.78
C MET A 59 12.75 12.78 -5.72
N LEU A 60 11.98 13.20 -6.73
CA LEU A 60 10.56 12.86 -6.82
C LEU A 60 10.31 11.37 -7.16
N LEU A 61 11.19 10.72 -7.92
CA LEU A 61 11.05 9.29 -8.20
C LEU A 61 11.22 8.44 -6.93
N TRP A 62 11.97 8.94 -5.94
CA TRP A 62 12.10 8.28 -4.65
C TRP A 62 10.79 8.23 -3.88
N ALA A 63 9.94 9.25 -4.05
CA ALA A 63 8.65 9.33 -3.40
C ALA A 63 7.58 8.48 -4.10
N LEU A 64 7.80 8.12 -5.36
CA LEU A 64 6.83 7.43 -6.22
C LEU A 64 6.19 6.18 -5.57
N PRO A 65 6.96 5.19 -5.04
CA PRO A 65 6.36 4.00 -4.45
C PRO A 65 5.65 4.29 -3.12
N PHE A 66 5.98 5.38 -2.43
CA PHE A 66 5.34 5.78 -1.18
C PHE A 66 3.98 6.46 -1.38
N VAL A 67 3.68 6.96 -2.58
CA VAL A 67 2.38 7.56 -2.89
C VAL A 67 1.25 6.51 -2.73
N ALA A 68 1.47 5.28 -3.17
CA ALA A 68 0.50 4.18 -3.07
C ALA A 68 0.03 3.89 -1.62
N PRO A 69 0.93 3.57 -0.66
CA PRO A 69 0.53 3.31 0.71
C PRO A 69 -0.06 4.55 1.39
N ILE A 70 0.47 5.76 1.14
CA ILE A 70 -0.05 7.00 1.73
C ILE A 70 -1.48 7.27 1.24
N ALA A 71 -1.72 7.19 -0.07
CA ALA A 71 -3.04 7.39 -0.65
C ALA A 71 -4.06 6.38 -0.08
N SER A 72 -3.64 5.13 0.10
CA SER A 72 -4.50 4.08 0.64
C SER A 72 -4.80 4.23 2.13
N ILE A 73 -3.84 4.71 2.94
CA ILE A 73 -4.08 5.06 4.35
C ILE A 73 -5.08 6.21 4.44
N ILE A 74 -4.90 7.27 3.66
CA ILE A 74 -5.82 8.42 3.63
C ILE A 74 -7.22 7.97 3.21
N ALA A 75 -7.32 7.12 2.19
CA ALA A 75 -8.60 6.58 1.74
C ALA A 75 -9.26 5.71 2.81
N ALA A 76 -8.51 4.86 3.52
CA ALA A 76 -9.04 4.05 4.62
C ALA A 76 -9.58 4.92 5.78
N ILE A 77 -8.92 6.03 6.10
CA ILE A 77 -9.30 6.93 7.20
C ILE A 77 -10.49 7.83 6.82
N LYS A 78 -10.42 8.47 5.65
CA LYS A 78 -11.30 9.59 5.28
C LYS A 78 -12.42 9.20 4.32
N PHE A 79 -12.21 8.17 3.49
CA PHE A 79 -13.10 7.80 2.39
C PHE A 79 -13.33 6.28 2.34
N GLY A 80 -13.91 5.71 3.41
CA GLY A 80 -14.12 4.26 3.54
C GLY A 80 -14.90 3.61 2.37
N HIS A 81 -15.70 4.38 1.63
CA HIS A 81 -16.40 3.91 0.42
C HIS A 81 -15.51 3.82 -0.84
N ILE A 82 -14.37 4.52 -0.90
CA ILE A 82 -13.41 4.48 -2.02
C ILE A 82 -12.13 3.73 -1.63
N ALA A 83 -11.91 3.44 -0.35
CA ALA A 83 -10.72 2.77 0.19
C ALA A 83 -10.31 1.51 -0.60
N SER A 84 -11.27 0.66 -0.98
CA SER A 84 -11.01 -0.54 -1.78
C SER A 84 -10.52 -0.22 -3.20
N TYR A 85 -11.15 0.74 -3.88
CA TYR A 85 -10.77 1.14 -5.23
C TYR A 85 -9.38 1.81 -5.25
N VAL A 86 -9.10 2.66 -4.26
CA VAL A 86 -7.78 3.28 -4.09
C VAL A 86 -6.72 2.21 -3.79
N GLY A 87 -7.07 1.20 -2.99
CA GLY A 87 -6.18 0.07 -2.71
C GLY A 87 -5.83 -0.74 -3.94
N PHE A 88 -6.81 -1.03 -4.81
CA PHE A 88 -6.57 -1.70 -6.10
C PHE A 88 -5.68 -0.86 -7.02
N GLY A 89 -5.95 0.44 -7.13
CA GLY A 89 -5.10 1.36 -7.91
C GLY A 89 -3.67 1.41 -7.38
N SER A 90 -3.50 1.41 -6.06
CA SER A 90 -2.19 1.39 -5.40
C SER A 90 -1.44 0.09 -5.62
N ALA A 91 -2.15 -1.06 -5.59
CA ALA A 91 -1.56 -2.36 -5.91
C ALA A 91 -1.10 -2.45 -7.37
N LEU A 92 -1.90 -1.94 -8.31
CA LEU A 92 -1.52 -1.85 -9.73
C LEU A 92 -0.31 -0.94 -9.94
N LEU A 93 -0.27 0.20 -9.25
CA LEU A 93 0.86 1.13 -9.33
C LEU A 93 2.16 0.47 -8.81
N LEU A 94 2.10 -0.19 -7.64
CA LEU A 94 3.25 -0.93 -7.11
C LEU A 94 3.66 -2.09 -8.03
N GLY A 95 2.70 -2.80 -8.62
CA GLY A 95 2.97 -3.85 -9.61
C GLY A 95 3.64 -3.31 -10.88
N ALA A 96 3.21 -2.15 -11.37
CA ALA A 96 3.82 -1.49 -12.53
C ALA A 96 5.25 -1.01 -12.23
N ILE A 97 5.49 -0.47 -11.03
CA ILE A 97 6.84 -0.09 -10.57
C ILE A 97 7.74 -1.33 -10.54
N GLY A 98 7.26 -2.45 -10.00
CA GLY A 98 8.04 -3.69 -9.95
C GLY A 98 8.27 -4.35 -11.31
N ALA A 99 7.29 -4.26 -12.21
CA ALA A 99 7.44 -4.77 -13.57
C ALA A 99 8.55 -4.03 -14.34
N ALA A 100 8.77 -2.75 -14.07
CA ALA A 100 9.85 -1.98 -14.68
C ALA A 100 11.25 -2.44 -14.22
N ASP A 101 11.37 -3.06 -13.04
CA ASP A 101 12.64 -3.59 -12.53
C ASP A 101 12.98 -5.01 -12.99
N ILE A 102 12.07 -5.72 -13.68
CA ILE A 102 12.28 -7.10 -14.16
C ILE A 102 13.53 -7.24 -15.02
N ASN A 103 13.78 -6.26 -15.90
CA ASN A 103 14.89 -6.33 -16.87
C ASN A 103 16.25 -5.98 -16.26
N ASN A 104 16.28 -5.18 -15.19
CA ASN A 104 17.51 -4.68 -14.59
C ASN A 104 17.90 -5.49 -13.34
N THR A 105 16.92 -5.84 -12.52
CA THR A 105 17.12 -6.39 -11.18
C THR A 105 16.04 -7.44 -10.85
N PRO A 106 16.10 -8.64 -11.43
CA PRO A 106 15.03 -9.64 -11.32
C PRO A 106 14.75 -10.08 -9.88
N GLY A 107 15.78 -10.09 -9.01
CA GLY A 107 15.61 -10.39 -7.59
C GLY A 107 14.80 -9.33 -6.84
N VAL A 108 14.99 -8.05 -7.17
CA VAL A 108 14.25 -6.93 -6.55
C VAL A 108 12.82 -6.89 -7.09
N ALA A 109 12.65 -7.09 -8.39
CA ALA A 109 11.35 -7.17 -9.05
C ALA A 109 10.45 -8.27 -8.46
N LEU A 110 11.03 -9.41 -8.04
CA LEU A 110 10.28 -10.48 -7.41
C LEU A 110 9.69 -10.03 -6.06
N VAL A 111 10.45 -9.29 -5.25
CA VAL A 111 9.96 -8.76 -3.97
C VAL A 111 8.90 -7.68 -4.19
N GLU A 112 9.09 -6.79 -5.18
CA GLU A 112 8.08 -5.78 -5.53
C GLU A 112 6.77 -6.42 -6.04
N CYS A 113 6.85 -7.51 -6.80
CA CYS A 113 5.69 -8.32 -7.18
C CYS A 113 4.97 -8.91 -5.96
N VAL A 114 5.71 -9.44 -4.97
CA VAL A 114 5.11 -9.95 -3.72
C VAL A 114 4.38 -8.82 -2.98
N ILE A 115 4.98 -7.63 -2.87
CA ILE A 115 4.33 -6.46 -2.27
C ILE A 115 3.06 -6.08 -3.05
N ALA A 116 3.09 -6.11 -4.38
CA ALA A 116 1.93 -5.81 -5.20
C ALA A 116 0.78 -6.80 -4.97
N VAL A 117 1.09 -8.10 -4.90
CA VAL A 117 0.11 -9.16 -4.59
C VAL A 117 -0.45 -8.98 -3.18
N SER A 118 0.40 -8.75 -2.17
CA SER A 118 -0.06 -8.46 -0.81
C SER A 118 -0.95 -7.22 -0.76
N SER A 119 -0.62 -6.17 -1.50
CA SER A 119 -1.43 -4.94 -1.60
C SER A 119 -2.79 -5.21 -2.24
N ALA A 120 -2.85 -6.06 -3.27
CA ALA A 120 -4.11 -6.48 -3.87
C ALA A 120 -4.98 -7.29 -2.90
N LEU A 121 -4.37 -8.19 -2.10
CA LEU A 121 -5.06 -8.93 -1.04
C LEU A 121 -5.59 -8.00 0.06
N ILE A 122 -4.84 -6.96 0.44
CA ILE A 122 -5.29 -5.93 1.39
C ILE A 122 -6.50 -5.17 0.82
N ALA A 123 -6.47 -4.82 -0.47
CA ALA A 123 -7.59 -4.17 -1.14
C ALA A 123 -8.85 -5.07 -1.18
N LEU A 124 -8.68 -6.37 -1.46
CA LEU A 124 -9.73 -7.37 -1.40
C LEU A 124 -10.30 -7.53 0.02
N ALA A 125 -9.45 -7.62 1.04
CA ALA A 125 -9.88 -7.70 2.43
C ALA A 125 -10.64 -6.44 2.87
N THR A 126 -10.18 -5.27 2.45
CA THR A 126 -10.84 -3.97 2.69
C THR A 126 -12.23 -3.93 2.02
N PHE A 127 -12.36 -4.50 0.82
CA PHE A 127 -13.64 -4.65 0.13
C PHE A 127 -14.59 -5.64 0.83
N ALA A 128 -14.08 -6.81 1.22
CA ALA A 128 -14.83 -7.82 1.96
C ALA A 128 -15.33 -7.31 3.33
N GLY A 129 -14.50 -6.51 4.02
CA GLY A 129 -14.88 -5.85 5.27
C GLY A 129 -16.00 -4.83 5.10
N ARG A 130 -16.16 -4.23 3.91
CA ARG A 130 -17.25 -3.31 3.59
C ARG A 130 -18.57 -4.03 3.29
N ILE A 131 -18.57 -5.09 2.47
CA ILE A 131 -19.81 -5.80 2.08
C ILE A 131 -20.53 -6.43 3.28
N ASN A 132 -19.78 -6.91 4.28
CA ASN A 132 -20.33 -7.47 5.52
C ASN A 132 -20.96 -6.41 6.45
N GLN A 133 -20.93 -5.13 6.08
CA GLN A 133 -21.59 -4.05 6.81
C GLN A 133 -22.84 -3.53 6.09
N SER A 134 -23.08 -3.96 4.85
CA SER A 134 -24.23 -3.56 4.04
C SER A 134 -25.36 -4.59 4.01
N VAL A 135 -25.21 -5.71 4.73
CA VAL A 135 -26.22 -6.77 4.93
C VAL A 135 -26.72 -6.70 6.34
#